data_AF-A0A0K8QNL3-F1
#
_entry.id   AF-A0A0K8QNL3-F1
#
_cell.length_a   1.000
_cell.length_b   1.000
_cell.length_c   1.000
_cell.angle_alpha   90.00
_cell.angle_beta   90.00
_cell.angle_gamma   90.00
#
_symmetry.space_group_name_H-M   'P 1'
#
loop_
_entity.id
_entity.type
_entity.pdbx_description
1 polymer ?
#
loop_
_entity_poly.entity_id
_entity_poly.type
_entity_poly.pdbx_seq_one_letter_code
_entity_poly.pdbx_strand_id
1 'polypeptide(L)'
;MIERRRTLVFAALLLAAAVSQLLVWWLRPPPRPSEMVGPPRSAYTLNDFTMNALDENGRLSLRVDAPYLARREGDDSLYINAPRFFMPGKDGADWHGASEYGWVSADGNLMKLLGKVDMQRTPTAQASAAEVHTSDLTAWLDENRVATDAPTLIRQPGSMTRGIGMRANLDTHEMELLSHVHSQFTPRRRAQDR
;
A
#
# COMPACT_ATOMS: atom_id res chain seq x y z
N MET A 1 -34.46 -65.33 -29.23
CA MET A 1 -33.39 -64.59 -29.95
C MET A 1 -33.39 -63.07 -29.71
N ILE A 2 -34.51 -62.44 -29.34
CA ILE A 2 -34.62 -60.97 -29.19
C ILE A 2 -33.85 -60.43 -27.97
N GLU A 3 -33.84 -61.12 -26.83
CA GLU A 3 -33.14 -60.65 -25.62
C GLU A 3 -31.61 -60.63 -25.77
N ARG A 4 -31.03 -61.66 -26.40
CA ARG A 4 -29.58 -61.71 -26.69
C ARG A 4 -29.11 -60.60 -27.61
N ARG A 5 -29.99 -60.14 -28.52
CA ARG A 5 -29.69 -59.00 -29.41
C ARG A 5 -29.71 -57.68 -28.65
N ARG A 6 -30.63 -57.50 -27.69
CA ARG A 6 -30.67 -56.30 -26.84
C ARG A 6 -29.46 -56.22 -25.92
N THR A 7 -29.07 -57.31 -25.27
CA THR A 7 -27.88 -57.32 -24.40
C THR A 7 -26.59 -57.03 -25.16
N LEU A 8 -26.44 -57.56 -26.39
CA LEU A 8 -25.30 -57.25 -27.24
C LEU A 8 -25.26 -55.78 -27.68
N VAL A 9 -26.41 -55.18 -28.00
CA VAL A 9 -26.49 -53.75 -28.34
C VAL A 9 -26.15 -52.87 -27.14
N PHE A 10 -26.65 -53.20 -25.94
CA PHE A 10 -26.31 -52.48 -24.72
C PHE A 10 -24.82 -52.58 -24.39
N ALA A 11 -24.22 -53.77 -24.52
CA ALA A 11 -22.79 -53.96 -24.29
C ALA A 11 -21.94 -53.14 -25.28
N ALA A 12 -22.33 -53.13 -26.56
CA ALA A 12 -21.64 -52.33 -27.58
C ALA A 12 -21.74 -50.82 -27.31
N LEU A 13 -22.90 -50.33 -26.87
CA LEU A 13 -23.09 -48.92 -26.50
C LEU A 13 -22.26 -48.52 -25.27
N LEU A 14 -22.21 -49.38 -24.25
CA LEU A 14 -21.38 -49.14 -23.07
C LEU A 14 -19.89 -49.12 -23.43
N LEU A 15 -19.46 -50.02 -24.32
CA LEU A 15 -18.09 -50.05 -24.79
C LEU A 15 -17.74 -48.79 -25.60
N ALA A 16 -18.63 -48.35 -26.47
CA ALA A 16 -18.47 -47.10 -27.22
C ALA A 16 -18.39 -45.87 -26.30
N ALA A 17 -19.21 -45.82 -25.24
CA ALA A 17 -19.16 -44.75 -24.25
C ALA A 17 -17.87 -44.76 -23.41
N ALA A 18 -17.37 -45.95 -23.05
CA ALA A 18 -16.11 -46.09 -22.33
C ALA A 18 -14.92 -45.64 -23.21
N VAL A 19 -14.92 -46.05 -24.48
CA VAL A 19 -13.88 -45.67 -25.45
C VAL A 19 -13.92 -44.17 -25.72
N SER A 20 -15.11 -43.57 -25.90
CA SER A 20 -15.22 -42.13 -26.11
C SER A 20 -14.71 -41.33 -24.91
N GLN A 21 -15.00 -41.78 -23.68
CA GLN A 21 -14.50 -41.14 -22.47
C GLN A 21 -12.99 -41.25 -22.33
N LEU A 22 -12.41 -42.41 -22.68
CA LEU A 22 -10.95 -42.59 -22.73
C LEU A 22 -10.29 -41.67 -23.76
N LEU A 23 -10.87 -41.55 -24.96
CA LEU A 23 -10.39 -40.62 -25.98
C LEU A 23 -10.47 -39.17 -25.50
N VAL A 24 -11.56 -38.76 -24.84
CA VAL A 24 -11.67 -37.41 -24.27
C VAL A 24 -10.59 -37.18 -23.22
N TRP A 25 -10.29 -38.17 -22.37
CA TRP A 25 -9.25 -38.02 -21.36
C TRP A 25 -7.85 -37.94 -21.98
N TRP A 26 -7.59 -38.70 -23.05
CA TRP A 26 -6.28 -38.77 -23.70
C TRP A 26 -5.99 -37.61 -24.64
N LEU A 27 -7.03 -37.07 -25.32
CA LEU A 27 -6.91 -35.93 -26.23
C LEU A 27 -7.22 -34.58 -25.57
N ARG A 28 -7.53 -34.55 -24.27
CA ARG A 28 -7.74 -33.28 -23.55
C ARG A 28 -6.45 -32.45 -23.64
N PRO A 29 -6.46 -31.30 -24.35
CA PRO A 29 -5.31 -30.42 -24.32
C PRO A 29 -5.10 -29.93 -22.88
N PRO A 30 -3.86 -29.69 -22.45
CA PRO A 30 -3.61 -29.02 -21.18
C PRO A 30 -4.40 -27.71 -21.15
N PRO A 31 -4.98 -27.34 -20.00
CA PRO A 31 -5.70 -26.07 -19.88
C PRO A 31 -4.76 -24.97 -20.35
N ARG A 32 -5.15 -24.27 -21.42
CA ARG A 32 -4.37 -23.15 -21.95
C ARG A 32 -4.26 -22.14 -20.80
N PRO A 33 -3.05 -21.69 -20.42
CA PRO A 33 -2.95 -20.57 -19.52
C PRO A 33 -3.76 -19.43 -20.13
N SER A 34 -4.70 -18.91 -19.35
CA SER A 34 -5.56 -17.80 -19.73
C SER A 34 -4.71 -16.55 -19.90
N GLU A 35 -4.14 -16.34 -21.09
CA GLU A 35 -3.45 -15.10 -21.46
C GLU A 35 -4.41 -13.97 -21.84
N MET A 36 -5.72 -14.11 -21.57
CA MET A 36 -6.63 -12.97 -21.58
C MET A 36 -6.46 -12.18 -20.28
N VAL A 37 -5.36 -11.44 -20.18
CA VAL A 37 -5.31 -10.26 -19.32
C VAL A 37 -6.23 -9.24 -19.97
N GLY A 38 -7.52 -9.27 -19.60
CA GLY A 38 -8.43 -8.17 -19.89
C GLY A 38 -7.90 -6.87 -19.30
N PRO A 39 -8.52 -5.71 -19.61
CA PRO A 39 -8.19 -4.45 -18.93
C PRO A 39 -8.18 -4.69 -17.41
N PRO A 40 -7.26 -4.07 -16.63
CA PRO A 40 -7.18 -4.31 -15.19
C PRO A 40 -8.58 -4.14 -14.57
N ARG A 41 -9.15 -5.24 -14.10
CA ARG A 41 -10.45 -5.23 -13.42
C ARG A 41 -10.19 -5.06 -11.93
N SER A 42 -11.07 -4.36 -11.25
CA SER A 42 -11.00 -4.27 -9.79
C SER A 42 -11.77 -5.44 -9.18
N ALA A 43 -11.14 -6.21 -8.30
CA ALA A 43 -11.78 -7.30 -7.58
C ALA A 43 -12.87 -6.76 -6.66
N TYR A 44 -12.56 -5.63 -6.00
CA TYR A 44 -13.53 -4.82 -5.30
C TYR A 44 -13.10 -3.35 -5.26
N THR A 45 -14.07 -2.49 -4.99
CA THR A 45 -13.86 -1.05 -4.79
C THR A 45 -14.57 -0.58 -3.55
N LEU A 46 -13.99 0.38 -2.84
CA LEU A 46 -14.61 1.08 -1.72
C LEU A 46 -14.70 2.57 -2.06
N ASN A 47 -15.79 3.21 -1.65
CA ASN A 47 -15.96 4.65 -1.72
C ASN A 47 -16.06 5.20 -0.29
N ASP A 48 -15.50 6.39 -0.07
CA ASP A 48 -15.53 7.13 1.20
C ASP A 48 -15.23 6.24 2.42
N PHE A 49 -14.08 5.58 2.38
CA PHE A 49 -13.71 4.60 3.39
C PHE A 49 -12.80 5.19 4.46
N THR A 50 -12.90 4.61 5.65
CA THR A 50 -11.96 4.79 6.76
C THR A 50 -11.41 3.42 7.13
N MET A 51 -10.08 3.29 7.12
CA MET A 51 -9.36 2.11 7.60
C MET A 51 -8.65 2.45 8.90
N ASN A 52 -8.77 1.59 9.91
CA ASN A 52 -8.02 1.69 11.15
C ASN A 52 -7.14 0.44 11.29
N ALA A 53 -5.83 0.63 11.38
CA ALA A 53 -4.89 -0.40 11.80
C ALA A 53 -4.63 -0.26 13.31
N LEU A 54 -4.56 -1.41 13.97
CA LEU A 54 -4.30 -1.50 15.40
C LEU A 54 -2.93 -2.14 15.61
N ASP A 55 -2.24 -1.77 16.70
CA ASP A 55 -1.05 -2.46 17.16
C ASP A 55 -1.39 -3.77 17.89
N GLU A 56 -0.36 -4.49 18.34
CA GLU A 56 -0.49 -5.75 19.08
C GLU A 56 -1.29 -5.62 20.38
N ASN A 57 -1.38 -4.40 20.94
CA ASN A 57 -2.12 -4.10 22.16
C ASN A 57 -3.57 -3.64 21.88
N GLY A 58 -4.00 -3.65 20.60
CA GLY A 58 -5.32 -3.20 20.18
C GLY A 58 -5.49 -1.67 20.16
N ARG A 59 -4.40 -0.90 20.22
CA ARG A 59 -4.44 0.57 20.14
C ARG A 59 -4.33 1.00 18.69
N LEU A 60 -4.96 2.12 18.34
CA LEU A 60 -4.86 2.70 17.00
C LEU A 60 -3.40 3.03 16.68
N SER A 61 -2.87 2.47 15.59
CA SER A 61 -1.51 2.73 15.11
C SER A 61 -1.51 3.58 13.83
N LEU A 62 -2.49 3.37 12.96
CA LEU A 62 -2.66 4.13 11.72
C LEU A 62 -4.14 4.21 11.36
N ARG A 63 -4.59 5.39 10.96
CA ARG A 63 -5.88 5.59 10.29
C ARG A 63 -5.64 6.14 8.89
N VAL A 64 -6.40 5.62 7.93
CA VAL A 64 -6.42 6.09 6.54
C VAL A 64 -7.85 6.42 6.15
N ASP A 65 -8.06 7.65 5.69
CA ASP A 65 -9.34 8.14 5.18
C ASP A 65 -9.17 8.52 3.71
N ALA A 66 -10.02 7.99 2.83
CA ALA A 66 -9.93 8.30 1.40
C ALA A 66 -11.26 8.13 0.65
N PRO A 67 -11.50 8.94 -0.40
CA PRO A 67 -12.71 8.88 -1.21
C PRO A 67 -12.84 7.61 -2.03
N TYR A 68 -11.73 6.96 -2.41
CA TYR A 68 -11.78 5.81 -3.31
C TYR A 68 -10.62 4.85 -3.07
N LEU A 69 -10.92 3.56 -3.06
CA LEU A 69 -9.95 2.47 -3.10
C LEU A 69 -10.40 1.41 -4.11
N ALA A 70 -9.45 0.87 -4.85
CA ALA A 70 -9.65 -0.26 -5.75
C ALA A 70 -8.60 -1.34 -5.49
N ARG A 71 -9.03 -2.59 -5.30
CA ARG A 71 -8.12 -3.75 -5.33
C ARG A 71 -8.04 -4.28 -6.76
N ARG A 72 -6.84 -4.36 -7.32
CA ARG A 72 -6.64 -4.85 -8.69
C ARG A 72 -6.69 -6.37 -8.75
N GLU A 73 -7.45 -6.92 -9.71
CA GLU A 73 -7.37 -8.32 -10.11
C GLU A 73 -6.03 -8.59 -10.80
N GLY A 74 -5.28 -9.57 -10.30
CA GLY A 74 -4.00 -10.00 -10.88
C GLY A 74 -2.86 -9.96 -9.87
N ASP A 75 -2.57 -8.77 -9.33
CA ASP A 75 -1.48 -8.56 -8.37
C ASP A 75 -1.96 -8.30 -6.93
N ASP A 76 -3.27 -8.32 -6.69
CA ASP A 76 -3.91 -8.10 -5.39
C ASP A 76 -3.56 -6.76 -4.71
N SER A 77 -2.97 -5.83 -5.45
CA SER A 77 -2.55 -4.54 -4.91
C SER A 77 -3.72 -3.57 -4.76
N LEU A 78 -3.59 -2.66 -3.80
CA LEU A 78 -4.58 -1.63 -3.52
C LEU A 78 -4.14 -0.31 -4.11
N TYR A 79 -5.04 0.35 -4.84
CA TYR A 79 -4.88 1.71 -5.34
C TYR A 79 -5.84 2.62 -4.60
N ILE A 80 -5.34 3.71 -4.04
CA ILE A 80 -6.08 4.61 -3.16
C ILE A 80 -5.95 6.02 -3.72
N ASN A 81 -7.06 6.72 -3.90
CA ASN A 81 -7.05 8.11 -4.39
C ASN A 81 -7.16 9.08 -3.22
N ALA A 82 -6.34 10.12 -3.24
CA ALA A 82 -6.31 11.20 -2.25
C ALA A 82 -6.33 10.74 -0.78
N PRO A 83 -5.47 9.78 -0.36
CA PRO A 83 -5.51 9.30 1.01
C PRO A 83 -5.00 10.34 2.00
N ARG A 84 -5.69 10.43 3.13
CA ARG A 84 -5.26 11.15 4.32
C ARG A 84 -4.91 10.15 5.42
N PHE A 85 -3.77 10.36 6.06
CA PHE A 85 -3.20 9.49 7.07
C PHE A 85 -3.22 10.18 8.42
N PHE A 86 -3.50 9.42 9.46
CA PHE A 86 -3.34 9.83 10.85
C PHE A 86 -2.58 8.75 11.60
N MET A 87 -1.49 9.13 12.25
CA MET A 87 -0.62 8.22 13.00
C MET A 87 -0.38 8.81 14.38
N PRO A 88 -0.85 8.14 15.45
CA PRO A 88 -0.59 8.56 16.82
C PRO A 88 0.91 8.60 17.12
N GLY A 89 1.37 9.72 17.68
CA GLY A 89 2.76 9.82 18.14
C GLY A 89 2.94 9.18 19.51
N LYS A 90 4.08 8.53 19.77
CA LYS A 90 4.39 7.95 21.11
C LYS A 90 4.35 9.01 22.23
N ASP A 91 4.74 10.25 21.91
CA ASP A 91 4.73 11.39 22.85
C ASP A 91 3.43 12.23 22.79
N GLY A 92 2.36 11.67 22.22
CA GLY A 92 1.11 12.39 21.92
C GLY A 92 1.21 13.40 20.78
N ALA A 93 2.37 13.48 20.13
CA ALA A 93 2.62 14.37 19.00
C ALA A 93 2.20 13.70 17.70
N ASP A 94 0.90 13.76 17.41
CA ASP A 94 0.28 13.05 16.30
C ASP A 94 0.73 13.57 14.94
N TRP A 95 0.92 12.64 14.02
CA TRP A 95 1.24 12.90 12.62
C TRP A 95 -0.02 12.82 11.76
N HIS A 96 -0.15 13.79 10.87
CA HIS A 96 -1.17 13.81 9.83
C HIS A 96 -0.46 13.88 8.48
N GLY A 97 -0.91 13.09 7.52
CA GLY A 97 -0.34 13.05 6.19
C GLY A 97 -1.41 13.13 5.11
N ALA A 98 -1.02 13.53 3.91
CA ALA A 98 -1.85 13.43 2.72
C ALA A 98 -0.98 13.14 1.50
N SER A 99 -1.54 12.42 0.53
CA SER A 99 -0.92 12.26 -0.79
C SER A 99 -1.98 12.30 -1.90
N GLU A 100 -1.55 12.47 -3.15
CA GLU A 100 -2.46 12.41 -4.30
C GLU A 100 -2.93 10.98 -4.58
N TYR A 101 -2.01 10.00 -4.49
CA TYR A 101 -2.31 8.60 -4.67
C TYR A 101 -1.54 7.72 -3.69
N GLY A 102 -2.16 6.63 -3.26
CA GLY A 102 -1.55 5.56 -2.50
C GLY A 102 -1.57 4.26 -3.27
N TRP A 103 -0.51 3.46 -3.13
CA TRP A 103 -0.45 2.09 -3.60
C TRP A 103 0.02 1.20 -2.45
N VAL A 104 -0.62 0.05 -2.26
CA VAL A 104 -0.23 -0.93 -1.24
C VAL A 104 -0.06 -2.29 -1.90
N SER A 105 1.03 -2.99 -1.58
CA SER A 105 1.28 -4.35 -2.04
C SER A 105 0.22 -5.34 -1.51
N ALA A 106 0.14 -6.50 -2.16
CA ALA A 106 -0.82 -7.55 -1.80
C ALA A 106 -0.68 -8.06 -0.36
N ASP A 107 0.55 -8.10 0.15
CA ASP A 107 0.86 -8.50 1.52
C ASP A 107 0.63 -7.39 2.55
N GLY A 108 0.33 -6.16 2.10
CA GLY A 108 0.10 -5.01 2.96
C GLY A 108 1.36 -4.36 3.52
N ASN A 109 2.56 -4.94 3.31
CA ASN A 109 3.78 -4.47 3.96
C ASN A 109 4.38 -3.23 3.26
N LEU A 110 4.32 -3.17 1.92
CA LEU A 110 4.89 -2.09 1.14
C LEU A 110 3.81 -1.09 0.73
N MET A 111 3.91 0.14 1.22
CA MET A 111 3.07 1.26 0.84
C MET A 111 3.89 2.28 0.06
N LYS A 112 3.31 2.82 -1.02
CA LYS A 112 3.87 3.93 -1.80
C LYS A 112 2.87 5.05 -1.87
N LEU A 113 3.29 6.23 -1.44
CA LEU A 113 2.59 7.49 -1.64
C LEU A 113 3.19 8.16 -2.86
N LEU A 114 2.34 8.61 -3.77
CA LEU A 114 2.71 9.11 -5.08
C LEU A 114 2.10 10.50 -5.29
N GLY A 115 2.83 11.36 -5.99
CA GLY A 115 2.45 12.76 -6.17
C GLY A 115 2.78 13.58 -4.92
N LYS A 116 2.16 14.75 -4.77
CA LYS A 116 2.45 15.61 -3.62
C LYS A 116 2.20 14.88 -2.30
N VAL A 117 3.23 14.66 -1.50
CA VAL A 117 3.15 14.08 -0.15
C VAL A 117 3.46 15.16 0.87
N ASP A 118 2.48 15.45 1.71
CA ASP A 118 2.59 16.41 2.81
C ASP A 118 2.38 15.67 4.13
N MET A 119 3.28 15.84 5.08
CA MET A 119 3.14 15.32 6.44
C MET A 119 3.35 16.45 7.45
N GLN A 120 2.58 16.45 8.51
CA GLN A 120 2.64 17.45 9.57
C GLN A 120 2.53 16.78 10.93
N ARG A 121 3.31 17.26 11.90
CA ARG A 121 3.24 16.89 13.30
C ARG A 121 2.73 18.06 14.11
N THR A 122 1.66 17.84 14.87
CA THR A 122 1.10 18.85 15.77
C THR A 122 2.05 19.07 16.95
N PRO A 123 2.30 20.34 17.36
CA PRO A 123 3.15 20.61 18.52
C PRO A 123 2.50 20.11 19.81
N THR A 124 3.30 19.58 20.72
CA THR A 124 2.94 19.24 22.10
C THR A 124 3.88 19.95 23.08
N ALA A 125 3.69 19.75 24.39
CA ALA A 125 4.64 20.25 25.38
C ALA A 125 6.02 19.58 25.26
N GLN A 126 6.09 18.40 24.65
CA GLN A 126 7.28 17.56 24.53
C GLN A 126 7.89 17.59 23.11
N ALA A 127 7.09 17.89 22.08
CA ALA A 127 7.54 17.89 20.69
C ALA A 127 7.18 19.18 19.95
N SER A 128 8.15 19.71 19.19
CA SER A 128 7.90 20.85 18.30
C SER A 128 7.11 20.42 17.05
N ALA A 129 6.36 21.38 16.50
CA ALA A 129 5.72 21.22 15.20
C ALA A 129 6.75 20.86 14.12
N ALA A 130 6.34 20.07 13.14
CA ALA A 130 7.17 19.74 11.99
C ALA A 130 6.30 19.56 10.76
N GLU A 131 6.80 19.98 9.60
CA GLU A 131 6.20 19.69 8.29
C GLU A 131 7.26 19.00 7.42
N VAL A 132 6.85 18.00 6.66
CA VAL A 132 7.67 17.29 5.68
C VAL A 132 6.93 17.30 4.35
N HIS A 133 7.61 17.75 3.30
CA HIS A 133 7.07 17.81 1.94
C HIS A 133 7.98 17.08 0.96
N THR A 134 7.39 16.24 0.12
CA THR A 134 8.09 15.53 -0.95
C THR A 134 7.12 15.14 -2.09
N SER A 135 7.62 14.48 -3.13
CA SER A 135 6.84 14.05 -4.31
C SER A 135 6.54 12.55 -4.36
N ASP A 136 7.12 11.77 -3.45
CA ASP A 136 6.82 10.37 -3.25
C ASP A 136 7.31 9.94 -1.87
N LEU A 137 6.75 8.86 -1.34
CA LEU A 137 7.25 8.23 -0.13
C LEU A 137 6.97 6.74 -0.17
N THR A 138 7.98 5.93 0.08
CA THR A 138 7.83 4.49 0.26
C THR A 138 7.90 4.17 1.74
N ALA A 139 6.96 3.37 2.24
CA ALA A 139 6.91 2.90 3.61
C ALA A 139 6.90 1.36 3.63
N TRP A 140 7.72 0.80 4.50
CA TRP A 140 7.73 -0.62 4.87
C TRP A 140 7.14 -0.73 6.28
N LEU A 141 5.91 -1.24 6.36
CA LEU A 141 5.13 -1.22 7.59
C LEU A 141 5.71 -2.15 8.65
N ASP A 142 6.15 -3.36 8.26
CA ASP A 142 6.75 -4.32 9.20
C ASP A 142 8.09 -3.85 9.76
N GLU A 143 8.82 -3.03 9.00
CA GLU A 143 10.12 -2.46 9.39
C GLU A 143 9.98 -1.08 10.07
N ASN A 144 8.76 -0.54 10.16
CA ASN A 144 8.49 0.84 10.60
C ASN A 144 9.43 1.86 9.92
N ARG A 145 9.66 1.68 8.62
CA ARG A 145 10.65 2.46 7.85
C ARG A 145 9.99 3.23 6.74
N VAL A 146 10.45 4.45 6.51
CA VAL A 146 10.07 5.26 5.36
C VAL A 146 11.29 5.75 4.59
N ALA A 147 11.16 5.87 3.28
CA ALA A 147 12.20 6.44 2.43
C ALA A 147 11.60 7.14 1.20
N THR A 148 12.35 8.10 0.68
CA THR A 148 12.14 8.67 -0.66
C THR A 148 13.50 8.97 -1.26
N ASP A 149 13.60 8.92 -2.59
CA ASP A 149 14.77 9.40 -3.33
C ASP A 149 14.55 10.81 -3.87
N ALA A 150 13.34 11.36 -3.73
CA ALA A 150 12.96 12.67 -4.19
C ALA A 150 13.49 13.80 -3.30
N PRO A 151 13.45 15.06 -3.78
CA PRO A 151 13.67 16.22 -2.94
C PRO A 151 12.72 16.22 -1.73
N THR A 152 13.28 16.42 -0.56
CA THR A 152 12.54 16.50 0.71
C THR A 152 12.78 17.87 1.34
N LEU A 153 11.70 18.48 1.79
CA LEU A 153 11.71 19.72 2.57
C LEU A 153 11.15 19.44 3.95
N ILE A 154 11.95 19.71 4.98
CA ILE A 154 11.57 19.63 6.38
C ILE A 154 11.51 21.04 6.94
N ARG A 155 10.37 21.42 7.53
CA ARG A 155 10.19 22.70 8.23
C ARG A 155 9.89 22.46 9.68
N GLN A 156 10.56 23.21 10.55
CA GLN A 156 10.34 23.22 11.98
C GLN A 156 10.38 24.67 12.47
N PRO A 157 9.85 24.97 13.67
CA PRO A 157 9.98 26.29 14.26
C PRO A 157 11.44 26.77 14.29
N GLY A 158 11.75 27.82 13.51
CA GLY A 158 13.08 28.42 13.44
C GLY A 158 14.11 27.67 12.59
N SER A 159 13.74 26.60 11.89
CA SER A 159 14.63 25.93 10.93
C SER A 159 13.91 25.38 9.70
N MET A 160 14.63 25.36 8.58
CA MET A 160 14.16 24.81 7.32
C MET A 160 15.31 24.02 6.69
N THR A 161 15.13 22.73 6.50
CA THR A 161 16.14 21.85 5.90
C THR A 161 15.61 21.28 4.59
N ARG A 162 16.42 21.35 3.54
CA ARG A 162 16.16 20.71 2.25
C ARG A 162 17.24 19.68 1.97
N GLY A 163 16.88 18.60 1.31
CA GLY A 163 17.82 17.59 0.82
C GLY A 163 17.22 16.80 -0.34
N ILE A 164 18.05 15.96 -0.96
CA ILE A 164 17.62 14.97 -1.95
C ILE A 164 17.78 13.60 -1.33
N GLY A 165 16.68 12.87 -1.27
CA GLY A 165 16.57 11.59 -0.61
C GLY A 165 16.44 11.74 0.91
N MET A 166 15.56 10.93 1.49
CA MET A 166 15.32 10.83 2.92
C MET A 166 15.13 9.36 3.30
N ARG A 167 15.65 8.98 4.46
CA ARG A 167 15.34 7.71 5.13
C ARG A 167 14.95 8.02 6.56
N ALA A 168 13.94 7.36 7.08
CA ALA A 168 13.62 7.44 8.49
C ALA A 168 13.19 6.07 9.03
N ASN A 169 13.59 5.80 10.27
CA ASN A 169 13.13 4.68 11.07
C ASN A 169 12.23 5.24 12.19
N LEU A 170 10.97 4.84 12.18
CA LEU A 170 9.94 5.35 13.10
C LEU A 170 10.05 4.72 14.49
N ASP A 171 10.74 3.58 14.64
CA ASP A 171 11.02 2.97 15.94
C ASP A 171 12.17 3.69 16.67
N THR A 172 13.28 3.94 15.97
CA THR A 172 14.45 4.63 16.54
C THR A 172 14.33 6.14 16.52
N HIS A 173 13.31 6.69 15.83
CA HIS A 173 13.13 8.12 15.59
C HIS A 173 14.32 8.76 14.86
N GLU A 174 15.07 7.96 14.12
CA GLU A 174 16.20 8.42 13.32
C GLU A 174 15.71 8.83 11.94
N MET A 175 16.16 10.00 11.50
CA MET A 175 15.89 10.52 10.18
C MET A 175 17.20 11.01 9.56
N GLU A 176 17.45 10.59 8.34
CA GLU A 176 18.64 10.91 7.57
C GLU A 176 18.22 11.54 6.23
N LEU A 177 18.89 12.62 5.86
CA LEU A 177 18.85 13.17 4.51
C LEU A 177 20.12 12.78 3.78
N LEU A 178 19.99 12.29 2.54
CA LEU A 178 21.06 11.54 1.89
C LEU A 178 22.06 12.44 1.16
N SER A 179 21.60 13.48 0.48
CA SER A 179 22.47 14.34 -0.32
C SER A 179 21.93 15.76 -0.48
N HIS A 180 22.81 16.69 -0.91
CA HIS A 180 22.45 18.09 -1.19
C HIS A 180 21.72 18.77 -0.01
N VAL A 181 22.15 18.46 1.21
CA VAL A 181 21.51 18.93 2.43
C VAL A 181 21.85 20.39 2.68
N HIS A 182 20.83 21.23 2.77
CA HIS A 182 20.96 22.64 3.09
C HIS A 182 19.96 23.02 4.19
N SER A 183 20.49 23.51 5.32
CA SER A 183 19.70 23.96 6.46
C SER A 183 19.79 25.48 6.63
N GLN A 184 18.65 26.11 6.78
CA GLN A 184 18.50 27.52 7.10
C GLN A 184 17.91 27.64 8.50
N PHE A 185 18.51 28.50 9.33
CA PHE A 185 18.05 28.75 10.69
C PHE A 185 17.66 30.21 10.83
N THR A 186 16.49 30.48 11.39
CA THR A 186 16.09 31.84 11.69
C THR A 186 16.84 32.29 12.95
N PRO A 187 17.49 33.47 12.94
CA PRO A 187 18.19 33.97 14.12
C PRO A 187 17.24 34.06 15.32
N ARG A 188 17.60 33.40 16.44
CA ARG A 188 16.93 33.66 17.72
C ARG A 188 17.10 35.13 18.03
N ARG A 189 16.01 35.90 18.05
CA ARG A 189 16.03 37.28 18.52
C ARG A 189 16.49 37.25 19.98
N ARG A 190 17.74 37.62 20.23
CA ARG A 190 18.27 37.81 21.58
C ARG A 190 17.35 38.81 22.24
N ALA A 191 16.64 38.40 23.29
CA ALA A 191 15.95 39.35 24.16
C ALA A 191 17.02 40.32 24.65
N GLN A 192 16.96 41.57 24.17
CA GLN A 192 17.71 42.65 24.78
C GLN A 192 17.00 42.91 26.10
N ASP A 193 17.63 42.45 27.19
CA ASP A 193 17.32 42.91 28.54
C ASP A 193 17.24 44.43 28.53
N ARG A 194 16.11 44.95 29.02
CA ARG A 194 15.96 46.34 29.45
C ARG A 194 15.85 46.34 30.96
#